data_AF-A0A9P7H6B7-F1
#
_entry.id   AF-A0A9P7H6B7-F1
#
_cell.length_a   1.000
_cell.length_b   1.000
_cell.length_c   1.000
_cell.angle_alpha   90.00
_cell.angle_beta   90.00
_cell.angle_gamma   90.00
#
_symmetry.space_group_name_H-M   'P 1'
#
loop_
_entity.id
_entity.type
_entity.pdbx_description
1 polymer ?
#
loop_
_entity_poly.entity_id
_entity_poly.type
_entity_poly.pdbx_seq_one_letter_code
_entity_poly.pdbx_strand_id
1 'polypeptide(L)'
;MAAPQHLLTSTSSALPEDDACPSTLRARLRDDATPATSSSIDPIPYRNVYEQVHACLGSQLLAPKPGKAVPQVVKSHDPATQLREAYARMGMSLHTSAIEHLIQAHSEVQSKTMGFSEESSKTLSQCKDLYSNIVYPLLATLCSSPEHPQASVAVHLNSLKRDIAAAKEEILRLQVEWDACCRTEADAWKVLNEDLDARGSGSNKFNNDAAKAAKEFKKEAEAIVEDKCRLLTELDQELKDEAHRATLKMMRDLFNSD
;
A
#
# COMPACT_ATOMS: atom_id res chain seq x y z
N MET A 1 -8.12 42.34 -18.31
CA MET A 1 -8.76 41.66 -17.15
C MET A 1 -9.53 40.46 -17.66
N ALA A 2 -9.54 39.39 -16.86
CA ALA A 2 -10.24 38.12 -17.03
C ALA A 2 -9.59 37.08 -17.96
N ALA A 3 -9.05 36.04 -17.30
CA ALA A 3 -8.69 34.74 -17.83
C ALA A 3 -9.95 33.89 -18.08
N PRO A 4 -9.91 32.87 -18.96
CA PRO A 4 -10.80 31.73 -18.86
C PRO A 4 -10.19 30.68 -17.92
N GLN A 5 -10.94 30.40 -16.87
CA GLN A 5 -10.69 29.34 -15.91
C GLN A 5 -10.98 27.96 -16.53
N HIS A 6 -10.17 27.00 -16.11
CA HIS A 6 -10.42 25.57 -16.23
C HIS A 6 -11.80 25.19 -15.66
N LEU A 7 -12.56 24.37 -16.41
CA LEU A 7 -13.58 23.51 -15.83
C LEU A 7 -13.41 22.09 -16.37
N LEU A 8 -13.14 21.21 -15.42
CA LEU A 8 -13.14 19.76 -15.50
C LEU A 8 -14.55 19.26 -15.78
N THR A 9 -14.68 18.30 -16.68
CA THR A 9 -15.77 17.32 -16.65
C THR A 9 -15.18 15.93 -16.80
N SER A 10 -15.13 15.23 -15.66
CA SER A 10 -14.97 13.80 -15.57
C SER A 10 -16.21 13.11 -16.11
N THR A 11 -16.02 12.07 -16.92
CA THR A 11 -16.98 10.97 -17.03
C THR A 11 -16.26 9.66 -16.87
N SER A 12 -16.66 9.00 -15.78
CA SER A 12 -16.39 7.63 -15.39
C SER A 12 -16.62 6.64 -16.53
N SER A 13 -15.69 5.71 -16.71
CA SER A 13 -15.96 4.41 -17.31
C SER A 13 -15.43 3.34 -16.37
N ALA A 14 -16.35 2.76 -15.61
CA ALA A 14 -16.14 1.50 -14.92
C ALA A 14 -15.98 0.38 -15.95
N LEU A 15 -14.97 -0.47 -15.77
CA LEU A 15 -15.01 -1.86 -16.21
C LEU A 15 -14.28 -2.71 -15.15
N PRO A 16 -14.82 -3.90 -14.85
CA PRO A 16 -14.36 -4.79 -13.78
C PRO A 16 -13.31 -5.74 -14.35
N GLU A 17 -12.18 -5.94 -13.68
CA GLU A 17 -11.43 -7.19 -13.85
C GLU A 17 -10.83 -7.64 -12.52
N ASP A 18 -11.26 -8.84 -12.15
CA ASP A 18 -10.68 -9.73 -11.18
C ASP A 18 -9.23 -10.04 -11.57
N ASP A 19 -8.26 -9.37 -10.94
CA ASP A 19 -6.97 -10.01 -10.70
C ASP A 19 -6.33 -9.42 -9.43
N ALA A 20 -6.97 -9.74 -8.30
CA ALA A 20 -6.51 -9.37 -6.98
C ALA A 20 -5.26 -10.19 -6.62
N CYS A 21 -4.09 -9.70 -7.03
CA CYS A 21 -2.79 -10.13 -6.54
C CYS A 21 -2.79 -10.12 -4.99
N PRO A 22 -2.74 -11.27 -4.28
CA PRO A 22 -2.90 -11.31 -2.84
C PRO A 22 -1.54 -11.14 -2.16
N SER A 23 -1.00 -9.92 -2.19
CA SER A 23 0.34 -9.64 -1.63
C SER A 23 0.39 -8.33 -0.84
N THR A 24 -0.62 -8.10 0.01
CA THR A 24 -0.49 -7.10 1.08
C THR A 24 -0.47 -7.77 2.44
N LEU A 25 0.51 -7.38 3.25
CA LEU A 25 0.74 -7.83 4.63
C LEU A 25 -0.51 -7.62 5.53
N ARG A 26 -1.41 -6.71 5.11
CA ARG A 26 -2.74 -6.48 5.70
C ARG A 26 -3.73 -7.62 5.53
N ALA A 27 -3.63 -8.43 4.46
CA ALA A 27 -4.50 -9.58 4.24
C ALA A 27 -4.17 -10.75 5.19
N ARG A 28 -2.91 -10.86 5.63
CA ARG A 28 -2.46 -11.89 6.60
C ARG A 28 -2.81 -11.57 8.06
N LEU A 29 -3.21 -10.33 8.35
CA LEU A 29 -3.64 -9.89 9.68
C LEU A 29 -5.16 -10.00 9.90
N ARG A 30 -5.93 -10.41 8.89
CA ARG A 30 -7.33 -10.78 9.09
C ARG A 30 -7.39 -12.22 9.52
N ASP A 31 -7.70 -12.39 10.80
CA ASP A 31 -7.89 -13.64 11.52
C ASP A 31 -9.22 -14.34 11.13
N ASP A 32 -9.53 -14.41 9.83
CA ASP A 32 -10.72 -15.11 9.30
C ASP A 32 -10.40 -16.59 9.03
N ALA A 33 -9.86 -17.28 10.03
CA ALA A 33 -9.87 -18.75 10.12
C ALA A 33 -9.24 -19.19 11.46
N THR A 34 -9.88 -18.88 12.59
CA THR A 34 -9.76 -19.78 13.74
C THR A 34 -10.59 -21.04 13.41
N PRO A 35 -9.98 -22.22 13.16
CA PRO A 35 -10.76 -23.44 13.26
C PRO A 35 -11.22 -23.51 14.71
N ALA A 36 -12.52 -23.66 14.92
CA ALA A 36 -13.08 -23.91 16.24
C ALA A 36 -12.32 -25.08 16.86
N THR A 37 -11.40 -24.79 17.77
CA THR A 37 -10.78 -25.80 18.62
C THR A 37 -11.91 -26.32 19.48
N SER A 38 -12.39 -27.51 19.11
CA SER A 38 -13.32 -28.31 19.88
C SER A 38 -12.79 -28.42 21.30
N SER A 39 -13.32 -27.57 22.20
CA SER A 39 -13.20 -27.81 23.62
C SER A 39 -13.91 -29.14 23.86
N SER A 40 -13.15 -30.17 24.19
CA SER A 40 -13.67 -31.41 24.77
C SER A 40 -14.34 -31.02 26.08
N ILE A 41 -15.62 -30.68 26.02
CA ILE A 41 -16.47 -30.57 27.19
C ILE A 41 -16.62 -32.01 27.66
N ASP A 42 -15.82 -32.40 28.64
CA ASP A 42 -16.09 -33.62 29.39
C ASP A 42 -17.56 -33.56 29.84
N PRO A 43 -18.36 -34.59 29.54
CA PRO A 43 -19.79 -34.55 29.82
C PRO A 43 -19.99 -34.35 31.32
N ILE A 44 -20.58 -33.21 31.67
CA ILE A 44 -21.06 -32.90 33.02
C ILE A 44 -21.79 -34.16 33.52
N PRO A 45 -21.44 -34.71 34.70
CA PRO A 45 -21.91 -36.01 35.14
C PRO A 45 -23.44 -35.98 35.33
N TYR A 46 -24.17 -36.37 34.29
CA TYR A 46 -25.64 -36.48 34.22
C TYR A 46 -26.23 -37.52 35.20
N ARG A 47 -25.39 -38.21 35.98
CA ARG A 47 -25.78 -39.35 36.84
C ARG A 47 -26.80 -38.97 37.91
N ASN A 48 -26.72 -37.76 38.47
CA ASN A 48 -27.56 -37.35 39.60
C ASN A 48 -29.02 -37.07 39.20
N VAL A 49 -29.27 -36.55 37.99
CA VAL A 49 -30.61 -36.10 37.58
C VAL A 49 -31.55 -37.27 37.36
N TYR A 50 -31.05 -38.34 36.73
CA TYR A 50 -31.85 -39.54 36.49
C TYR A 50 -32.22 -40.22 37.81
N GLU A 51 -31.28 -40.31 38.75
CA GLU A 51 -31.49 -40.88 40.08
C GLU A 51 -32.47 -40.03 40.93
N GLN A 52 -32.36 -38.70 40.89
CA GLN A 52 -33.22 -37.81 41.66
C GLN A 52 -34.66 -37.77 41.11
N VAL A 53 -34.83 -37.80 39.79
CA VAL A 53 -36.15 -37.90 39.14
C VAL A 53 -36.80 -39.26 39.42
N HIS A 54 -36.02 -40.36 39.37
CA HIS A 54 -36.50 -41.69 39.77
C HIS A 54 -36.86 -41.77 41.26
N ALA A 55 -36.12 -41.11 42.15
CA ALA A 55 -36.44 -41.07 43.57
C ALA A 55 -37.75 -40.32 43.85
N CYS A 56 -38.04 -39.24 43.12
CA CYS A 56 -39.28 -38.47 43.27
C CYS A 56 -40.52 -39.17 42.68
N LEU A 57 -40.36 -39.96 41.61
CA LEU A 57 -41.46 -40.64 40.92
C LEU A 57 -41.65 -42.10 41.37
N GLY A 58 -40.57 -42.81 41.70
CA GLY A 58 -40.57 -44.23 42.07
C GLY A 58 -41.22 -44.51 43.42
N SER A 59 -41.18 -43.54 44.35
CA SER A 59 -41.81 -43.66 45.68
C SER A 59 -43.34 -43.66 45.64
N GLN A 60 -43.98 -43.36 44.50
CA GLN A 60 -45.45 -43.40 44.35
C GLN A 60 -45.97 -44.69 43.70
N LEU A 61 -45.11 -45.52 43.09
CA LEU A 61 -45.51 -46.75 42.42
C LEU A 61 -45.47 -47.99 43.34
N LEU A 62 -44.79 -47.91 44.48
CA LEU A 62 -44.89 -48.89 45.56
C LEU A 62 -45.63 -48.28 46.75
N ALA A 63 -46.95 -48.29 46.69
CA ALA A 63 -47.78 -48.06 47.87
C ALA A 63 -47.93 -49.36 48.67
N PRO A 64 -47.49 -49.44 49.95
CA PRO A 64 -48.05 -50.41 50.89
C PRO A 64 -49.35 -49.85 51.50
N LYS A 65 -50.28 -50.77 51.75
CA LYS A 65 -51.64 -50.60 52.31
C LYS A 65 -51.74 -49.65 53.52
N PRO A 66 -52.93 -49.04 53.77
CA PRO A 66 -53.09 -47.97 54.76
C PRO A 66 -53.17 -48.52 56.19
N GLY A 67 -52.44 -47.86 57.11
CA GLY A 67 -52.52 -48.10 58.55
C GLY A 67 -52.23 -46.83 59.36
N LYS A 68 -53.31 -46.16 59.81
CA LYS A 68 -53.48 -45.21 60.93
C LYS A 68 -52.37 -44.17 61.27
N ALA A 69 -52.64 -42.94 60.84
CA ALA A 69 -52.62 -41.64 61.55
C ALA A 69 -51.50 -41.23 62.52
N VAL A 70 -50.80 -40.12 62.18
CA VAL A 70 -50.48 -38.95 63.04
C VAL A 70 -50.35 -37.72 62.12
N PRO A 71 -50.90 -36.52 62.45
CA PRO A 71 -50.80 -35.34 61.60
C PRO A 71 -49.44 -34.65 61.78
N GLN A 72 -48.56 -34.76 60.79
CA GLN A 72 -47.31 -34.02 60.72
C GLN A 72 -47.45 -32.88 59.71
N VAL A 73 -46.97 -31.70 60.13
CA VAL A 73 -46.87 -30.42 59.42
C VAL A 73 -46.95 -30.58 57.90
N VAL A 74 -47.98 -29.96 57.30
CA VAL A 74 -48.16 -29.84 55.86
C VAL A 74 -47.02 -29.01 55.28
N LYS A 75 -45.88 -29.65 55.02
CA LYS A 75 -45.07 -29.31 53.86
C LYS A 75 -45.90 -29.78 52.69
N SER A 76 -46.37 -28.85 51.87
CA SER A 76 -47.06 -29.16 50.62
C SER A 76 -46.13 -30.01 49.74
N HIS A 77 -46.19 -31.33 49.92
CA HIS A 77 -45.49 -32.34 49.13
C HIS A 77 -46.21 -32.53 47.80
N ASP A 78 -46.46 -31.43 47.08
CA ASP A 78 -46.87 -31.53 45.69
C ASP A 78 -45.62 -31.91 44.88
N PRO A 79 -45.55 -33.12 44.29
CA PRO A 79 -44.39 -33.56 43.51
C PRO A 79 -44.05 -32.58 42.38
N ALA A 80 -45.03 -31.84 41.86
CA ALA A 80 -44.80 -30.80 40.85
C ALA A 80 -44.06 -29.57 41.43
N THR A 81 -44.21 -29.27 42.72
CA THR A 81 -43.41 -28.22 43.39
C THR A 81 -41.97 -28.65 43.63
N GLN A 82 -41.74 -29.91 44.02
CA GLN A 82 -40.39 -30.45 44.22
C GLN A 82 -39.60 -30.54 42.91
N LEU A 83 -40.26 -30.97 41.84
CA LEU A 83 -39.66 -31.03 40.51
C LEU A 83 -39.26 -29.62 40.04
N ARG A 84 -40.17 -28.65 40.16
CA ARG A 84 -39.88 -27.24 39.82
C ARG A 84 -38.70 -26.69 40.61
N GLU A 85 -38.63 -26.98 41.91
CA GLU A 85 -37.52 -26.55 42.76
C GLU A 85 -36.19 -27.23 42.38
N ALA A 86 -36.21 -28.52 42.03
CA ALA A 86 -35.03 -29.24 41.55
C ALA A 86 -34.50 -28.66 40.23
N TYR A 87 -35.39 -28.39 39.26
CA TYR A 87 -35.02 -27.73 38.00
C TYR A 87 -34.49 -26.31 38.22
N ALA A 88 -35.11 -25.52 39.10
CA ALA A 88 -34.64 -24.17 39.41
C ALA A 88 -33.24 -24.19 40.03
N ARG A 89 -32.99 -25.09 41.00
CA ARG A 89 -31.68 -25.26 41.63
C ARG A 89 -30.61 -25.70 40.62
N MET A 90 -30.97 -26.61 39.71
CA MET A 90 -30.07 -27.06 38.65
C MET A 90 -29.76 -25.94 37.66
N GLY A 91 -30.78 -25.18 37.22
CA GLY A 91 -30.60 -24.02 36.36
C GLY A 91 -29.67 -22.98 36.98
N MET A 92 -29.85 -22.69 38.27
CA MET A 92 -28.96 -21.82 39.03
C MET A 92 -27.54 -22.38 39.12
N SER A 93 -27.37 -23.67 39.43
CA SER A 93 -26.05 -24.32 39.50
C SER A 93 -25.31 -24.28 38.15
N LEU A 94 -26.03 -24.54 37.05
CA LEU A 94 -25.46 -24.48 35.70
C LEU A 94 -25.07 -23.06 35.33
N HIS A 95 -25.94 -22.08 35.64
CA HIS A 95 -25.67 -20.68 35.36
C HIS A 95 -24.47 -20.16 36.15
N THR A 96 -24.39 -20.46 37.45
CA THR A 96 -23.25 -20.10 38.29
C THR A 96 -21.95 -20.74 37.78
N SER A 97 -21.97 -22.03 37.46
CA SER A 97 -20.80 -22.72 36.90
C SER A 97 -20.37 -22.12 35.55
N ALA A 98 -21.32 -21.81 34.66
CA ALA A 98 -21.01 -21.17 33.38
C ALA A 98 -20.37 -19.79 33.57
N ILE A 99 -20.88 -18.97 34.52
CA ILE A 99 -20.29 -17.67 34.84
C ILE A 99 -18.87 -17.83 35.41
N GLU A 100 -18.66 -18.77 36.33
CA GLU A 100 -17.34 -19.05 36.91
C GLU A 100 -16.33 -19.44 35.82
N HIS A 101 -16.72 -20.34 34.91
CA HIS A 101 -15.87 -20.72 33.78
C HIS A 101 -15.59 -19.55 32.84
N LEU A 102 -16.57 -18.68 32.57
CA LEU A 102 -16.36 -17.49 31.74
C LEU A 102 -15.39 -16.50 32.39
N ILE A 103 -15.53 -16.25 33.70
CA ILE A 103 -14.63 -15.38 34.46
C ILE A 103 -13.21 -15.95 34.45
N GLN A 104 -13.07 -17.26 34.67
CA GLN A 104 -11.77 -17.93 34.66
C GLN A 104 -11.12 -17.86 33.27
N ALA A 105 -11.85 -18.21 32.21
CA ALA A 105 -11.35 -18.13 30.84
C ALA A 105 -10.94 -16.70 30.47
N HIS A 106 -11.75 -15.70 30.85
CA HIS A 106 -11.42 -14.30 30.62
C HIS A 106 -10.12 -13.90 31.34
N SER A 107 -9.94 -14.32 32.60
CA SER A 107 -8.72 -14.03 33.35
C SER A 107 -7.48 -14.67 32.73
N GLU A 108 -7.61 -15.89 32.17
CA GLU A 108 -6.51 -16.57 31.50
C GLU A 108 -6.13 -15.88 30.18
N VAL A 109 -7.13 -15.52 29.37
CA VAL A 109 -6.93 -14.75 28.13
C VAL A 109 -6.24 -13.44 28.44
N GLN A 110 -6.71 -12.70 29.46
CA GLN A 110 -6.10 -11.43 29.86
C GLN A 110 -4.64 -11.62 30.30
N SER A 111 -4.34 -12.67 31.06
CA SER A 111 -2.96 -13.00 31.45
C SER A 111 -2.07 -13.29 30.24
N LYS A 112 -2.57 -14.04 29.25
CA LYS A 112 -1.84 -14.34 28.01
C LYS A 112 -1.61 -13.10 27.17
N THR A 113 -2.61 -12.22 27.06
CA THR A 113 -2.48 -10.94 26.35
C THR A 113 -1.42 -10.03 26.99
N MET A 114 -1.40 -9.96 28.33
CA MET A 114 -0.37 -9.19 29.04
C MET A 114 1.02 -9.78 28.81
N GLY A 115 1.18 -11.11 28.91
CA GLY A 115 2.45 -11.78 28.65
C GLY A 115 2.97 -11.54 27.22
N PHE A 116 2.08 -11.64 26.22
CA PHE A 116 2.43 -11.34 24.83
C PHE A 116 2.86 -9.88 24.63
N SER A 117 2.17 -8.93 25.27
CA SER A 117 2.52 -7.51 25.20
C SER A 117 3.90 -7.23 25.81
N GLU A 118 4.20 -7.86 26.95
CA GLU A 118 5.50 -7.72 27.62
C GLU A 118 6.63 -8.29 26.78
N GLU A 119 6.45 -9.50 26.23
CA GLU A 119 7.44 -10.16 25.38
C GLU A 119 7.68 -9.40 24.06
N SER A 120 6.60 -8.88 23.45
CA SER A 120 6.69 -8.04 22.25
C SER A 120 7.46 -6.74 22.54
N SER A 121 7.16 -6.08 23.65
CA SER A 121 7.86 -4.85 24.07
C SER A 121 9.34 -5.10 24.35
N LYS A 122 9.66 -6.21 25.02
CA LYS A 122 11.04 -6.62 25.28
C LYS A 122 11.81 -6.88 23.99
N THR A 123 11.21 -7.61 23.05
CA THR A 123 11.80 -7.92 21.75
C THR A 123 12.04 -6.65 20.94
N LEU A 124 11.06 -5.72 20.91
CA LEU A 124 11.22 -4.43 20.24
C LEU A 124 12.37 -3.60 20.83
N SER A 125 12.51 -3.58 22.16
CA SER A 125 13.64 -2.93 22.82
C SER A 125 14.96 -3.55 22.40
N GLN A 126 15.07 -4.88 22.37
CA GLN A 126 16.27 -5.58 21.93
C GLN A 126 16.61 -5.28 20.47
N CYS A 127 15.63 -5.25 19.58
CA CYS A 127 15.83 -4.86 18.19
C CYS A 127 16.31 -3.41 18.06
N LYS A 128 15.74 -2.49 18.85
CA LYS A 128 16.18 -1.10 18.87
C LYS A 128 17.62 -0.96 19.37
N ASP A 129 17.97 -1.69 20.43
CA ASP A 129 19.32 -1.70 20.97
C ASP A 129 20.30 -2.27 19.94
N LEU A 130 19.96 -3.39 19.29
CA LEU A 130 20.75 -3.99 18.22
C LEU A 130 20.93 -3.03 17.04
N TYR A 131 19.86 -2.38 16.59
CA TYR A 131 19.90 -1.40 15.51
C TYR A 131 20.82 -0.22 15.90
N SER A 132 20.71 0.29 17.12
CA SER A 132 21.58 1.36 17.62
C SER A 132 23.05 0.92 17.74
N ASN A 133 23.32 -0.33 18.09
CA ASN A 133 24.67 -0.86 18.24
C ASN A 133 25.34 -1.22 16.91
N ILE A 134 24.57 -1.57 15.88
CA ILE A 134 25.10 -1.95 14.57
C ILE A 134 25.08 -0.76 13.61
N VAL A 135 23.90 -0.18 13.40
CA VAL A 135 23.69 0.81 12.34
C VAL A 135 24.37 2.13 12.66
N TYR A 136 24.28 2.60 13.91
CA TYR A 136 24.86 3.89 14.26
C TYR A 136 26.40 3.90 14.14
N PRO A 137 27.14 2.91 14.67
CA PRO A 137 28.59 2.83 14.44
C PRO A 137 28.96 2.61 12.98
N LEU A 138 28.22 1.79 12.22
CA LEU A 138 28.51 1.59 10.79
C LEU A 138 28.30 2.87 9.97
N LEU A 139 27.23 3.62 10.23
CA LEU A 139 27.02 4.93 9.61
C LEU A 139 28.09 5.94 10.04
N ALA A 140 28.47 5.92 11.31
CA ALA A 140 29.52 6.80 11.83
C ALA A 140 30.89 6.46 11.23
N THR A 141 31.25 5.18 11.08
CA THR A 141 32.54 4.76 10.50
C THR A 141 32.61 5.01 9.00
N LEU A 142 31.51 4.82 8.26
CA LEU A 142 31.45 5.14 6.83
C LEU A 142 31.61 6.64 6.56
N CYS A 143 31.20 7.49 7.51
CA CYS A 143 31.26 8.95 7.36
C CYS A 143 32.44 9.63 8.06
N SER A 144 33.18 8.94 8.95
CA SER A 144 34.24 9.54 9.77
C SER A 144 35.66 9.04 9.44
N SER A 145 35.83 8.14 8.46
CA SER A 145 37.17 7.78 7.99
C SER A 145 37.79 8.95 7.20
N PRO A 146 38.96 9.47 7.61
CA PRO A 146 39.64 10.54 6.88
C PRO A 146 40.17 10.08 5.51
N GLU A 147 40.20 8.76 5.26
CA GLU A 147 40.67 8.14 4.01
C GLU A 147 39.54 7.54 3.15
N HIS A 148 38.27 8.02 3.20
CA HIS A 148 37.13 7.89 2.22
C HIS A 148 35.76 7.74 2.95
N PRO A 149 34.58 8.18 2.42
CA PRO A 149 34.25 8.80 1.12
C PRO A 149 33.53 10.17 1.22
N GLN A 150 33.48 10.86 2.37
CA GLN A 150 32.80 12.18 2.43
C GLN A 150 33.47 13.21 1.51
N ALA A 151 34.80 13.25 1.51
CA ALA A 151 35.57 14.11 0.60
C ALA A 151 35.39 13.68 -0.86
N SER A 152 35.37 12.38 -1.16
CA SER A 152 35.20 11.86 -2.53
C SER A 152 33.79 12.14 -3.08
N VAL A 153 32.73 11.87 -2.30
CA VAL A 153 31.35 12.16 -2.69
C VAL A 153 31.11 13.67 -2.83
N ALA A 154 31.64 14.48 -1.92
CA ALA A 154 31.55 15.93 -2.04
C ALA A 154 32.29 16.45 -3.28
N VAL A 155 33.47 15.90 -3.60
CA VAL A 155 34.22 16.23 -4.81
C VAL A 155 33.45 15.81 -6.07
N HIS A 156 32.89 14.60 -6.11
CA HIS A 156 32.08 14.13 -7.23
C HIS A 156 30.80 14.98 -7.41
N LEU A 157 30.10 15.32 -6.32
CA LEU A 157 28.93 16.21 -6.37
C LEU A 157 29.30 17.62 -6.85
N ASN A 158 30.43 18.16 -6.40
CA ASN A 158 30.90 19.47 -6.85
C ASN A 158 31.37 19.44 -8.31
N SER A 159 31.97 18.33 -8.76
CA SER A 159 32.27 18.12 -10.18
C SER A 159 31.01 18.11 -11.02
N LEU A 160 30.02 17.28 -10.64
CA LEU A 160 28.76 17.18 -11.36
C LEU A 160 28.01 18.52 -11.42
N LYS A 161 28.02 19.28 -10.32
CA LYS A 161 27.46 20.65 -10.30
C LYS A 161 28.15 21.57 -11.30
N ARG A 162 29.48 21.49 -11.41
CA ARG A 162 30.26 22.27 -12.37
C ARG A 162 29.95 21.86 -13.80
N ASP A 163 29.84 20.55 -14.06
CA ASP A 163 29.54 20.01 -15.38
C ASP A 163 28.12 20.42 -15.82
N ILE A 164 27.14 20.39 -14.90
CA ILE A 164 25.79 20.89 -15.14
C ILE A 164 25.80 22.41 -15.43
N ALA A 165 26.60 23.19 -14.70
CA ALA A 165 26.70 24.63 -14.94
C ALA A 165 27.31 24.92 -16.32
N ALA A 166 28.38 24.22 -16.70
CA ALA A 166 29.03 24.33 -18.00
C ALA A 166 28.07 23.92 -19.14
N ALA A 167 27.34 22.82 -18.98
CA ALA A 167 26.35 22.38 -19.96
C ALA A 167 25.21 23.41 -20.14
N LYS A 168 24.76 24.06 -19.05
CA LYS A 168 23.76 25.13 -19.12
C LYS A 168 24.28 26.36 -19.87
N GLU A 169 25.53 26.75 -19.62
CA GLU A 169 26.16 27.86 -20.34
C GLU A 169 26.26 27.55 -21.83
N GLU A 170 26.63 26.33 -22.20
CA GLU A 170 26.73 25.89 -23.59
C GLU A 170 25.35 25.87 -24.28
N ILE A 171 24.29 25.41 -23.60
CA ILE A 171 22.93 25.47 -24.13
C ILE A 171 22.51 26.91 -24.41
N LEU A 172 22.79 27.85 -23.51
CA LEU A 172 22.48 29.26 -23.72
C LEU A 172 23.29 29.85 -24.88
N ARG A 173 24.56 29.49 -25.01
CA ARG A 173 25.41 29.90 -26.13
C ARG A 173 24.83 29.41 -27.46
N LEU A 174 24.49 28.13 -27.54
CA LEU A 174 23.87 27.52 -28.73
C LEU A 174 22.50 28.14 -29.05
N GLN A 175 21.71 28.50 -28.05
CA GLN A 175 20.44 29.20 -28.25
C GLN A 175 20.64 30.57 -28.91
N VAL A 176 21.64 31.34 -28.47
CA VAL A 176 21.97 32.64 -29.09
C VAL A 176 22.43 32.46 -30.54
N GLU A 177 23.24 31.44 -30.82
CA GLU A 177 23.67 31.12 -32.19
C GLU A 177 22.50 30.69 -33.09
N TRP A 178 21.59 29.88 -32.56
CA TRP A 178 20.36 29.49 -33.23
C TRP A 178 19.49 30.71 -33.58
N ASP A 179 19.24 31.59 -32.61
CA ASP A 179 18.45 32.81 -32.82
C ASP A 179 19.12 33.79 -33.81
N ALA A 180 20.45 33.83 -33.87
CA ALA A 180 21.17 34.58 -34.88
C ALA A 180 21.01 33.95 -36.28
N CYS A 181 21.12 32.62 -36.39
CA CYS A 181 20.91 31.88 -37.63
C CYS A 181 19.49 32.10 -38.18
N CYS A 182 18.46 31.96 -37.34
CA CYS A 182 17.07 32.19 -37.75
C CYS A 182 16.85 33.63 -38.26
N ARG A 183 17.49 34.63 -37.65
CA ARG A 183 17.43 36.02 -38.14
C ARG A 183 18.09 36.17 -39.49
N THR A 184 19.30 35.63 -39.67
CA THR A 184 19.99 35.69 -40.96
C THR A 184 19.23 34.96 -42.06
N GLU A 185 18.57 33.84 -41.73
CA GLU A 185 17.73 33.11 -42.66
C GLU A 185 16.48 33.92 -43.04
N ALA A 186 15.81 34.54 -42.06
CA ALA A 186 14.65 35.40 -42.32
C ALA A 186 15.01 36.62 -43.19
N ASP A 187 16.17 37.24 -42.95
CA ASP A 187 16.67 38.34 -43.78
C ASP A 187 17.00 37.88 -45.20
N ALA A 188 17.63 36.71 -45.37
CA ALA A 188 17.90 36.14 -46.68
C ALA A 188 16.61 35.80 -47.44
N TRP A 189 15.61 35.23 -46.77
CA TRP A 189 14.29 34.98 -47.35
C TRP A 189 13.57 36.27 -47.77
N LYS A 190 13.72 37.33 -46.98
CA LYS A 190 13.16 38.64 -47.33
C LYS A 190 13.80 39.21 -48.60
N VAL A 191 15.13 39.18 -48.70
CA VAL A 191 15.87 39.63 -49.90
C VAL A 191 15.48 38.79 -51.12
N LEU A 192 15.37 37.47 -50.97
CA LEU A 192 14.98 36.58 -52.07
C LEU A 192 13.55 36.89 -52.56
N ASN A 193 12.60 37.11 -51.66
CA ASN A 193 11.23 37.47 -52.03
C ASN A 193 11.18 38.85 -52.71
N GLU A 194 11.91 39.84 -52.20
CA GLU A 194 12.02 41.16 -52.83
C GLU A 194 12.60 41.08 -54.26
N ASP A 195 13.63 40.24 -54.48
CA ASP A 195 14.21 40.02 -55.82
C ASP A 195 13.24 39.29 -56.76
N LEU A 196 12.51 38.29 -56.26
CA LEU A 196 11.48 37.59 -57.04
C LEU A 196 10.31 38.52 -57.43
N ASP A 197 9.88 39.39 -56.53
CA ASP A 197 8.81 40.38 -56.78
C ASP A 197 9.28 41.44 -57.79
N ALA A 198 10.51 41.94 -57.69
CA ALA A 198 11.09 42.88 -58.65
C ALA A 198 11.27 42.26 -60.05
N ARG A 199 11.59 40.96 -60.13
CA ARG A 199 11.79 40.21 -61.38
C ARG A 199 10.48 39.70 -62.01
N GLY A 200 9.41 39.62 -61.22
CA GLY A 200 8.06 39.24 -61.64
C GLY A 200 7.39 40.16 -62.66
N SER A 201 7.96 41.33 -62.94
CA SER A 201 7.40 42.28 -63.92
C SER A 201 7.75 41.98 -65.39
N GLY A 202 8.50 40.92 -65.73
CA GLY A 202 9.07 40.79 -67.09
C GLY A 202 9.12 39.42 -67.81
N SER A 203 8.88 38.26 -67.19
CA SER A 203 9.08 36.97 -67.92
C SER A 203 8.36 35.78 -67.25
N ASN A 204 7.28 35.30 -67.88
CA ASN A 204 6.36 34.30 -67.31
C ASN A 204 6.88 32.84 -67.30
N LYS A 205 8.03 32.52 -67.90
CA LYS A 205 8.47 31.12 -68.09
C LYS A 205 9.65 30.70 -67.21
N PHE A 206 10.61 31.58 -66.99
CA PHE A 206 11.77 31.32 -66.11
C PHE A 206 11.42 31.39 -64.61
N ASN A 207 10.41 32.17 -64.25
CA ASN A 207 9.97 32.31 -62.86
C ASN A 207 9.31 31.04 -62.31
N ASN A 208 8.72 30.20 -63.17
CA ASN A 208 7.96 29.03 -62.71
C ASN A 208 8.88 27.87 -62.29
N ASP A 209 9.99 27.66 -63.01
CA ASP A 209 10.99 26.64 -62.65
C ASP A 209 11.80 27.05 -61.41
N ALA A 210 12.18 28.33 -61.29
CA ALA A 210 12.84 28.85 -60.09
C ALA A 210 11.93 28.78 -58.84
N ALA A 211 10.64 29.12 -58.99
CA ALA A 211 9.67 28.99 -57.92
C ALA A 211 9.39 27.52 -57.53
N LYS A 212 9.46 26.59 -58.49
CA LYS A 212 9.33 25.16 -58.21
C LYS A 212 10.54 24.62 -57.44
N ALA A 213 11.76 24.97 -57.87
CA ALA A 213 12.99 24.59 -57.17
C ALA A 213 13.04 25.14 -55.73
N ALA A 214 12.62 26.40 -55.52
CA ALA A 214 12.54 27.00 -54.19
C ALA A 214 11.51 26.28 -53.28
N LYS A 215 10.37 25.83 -53.85
CA LYS A 215 9.38 25.02 -53.11
C LYS A 215 9.87 23.63 -52.76
N GLU A 216 10.62 22.99 -53.67
CA GLU A 216 11.24 21.68 -53.41
C GLU A 216 12.31 21.79 -52.32
N PHE A 217 13.18 22.81 -52.38
CA PHE A 217 14.16 23.08 -51.33
C PHE A 217 13.50 23.38 -49.97
N LYS A 218 12.43 24.18 -49.95
CA LYS A 218 11.67 24.45 -48.72
C LYS A 218 11.10 23.18 -48.11
N LYS A 219 10.54 22.28 -48.93
CA LYS A 219 10.04 20.99 -48.44
C LYS A 219 11.15 20.10 -47.88
N GLU A 220 12.32 20.10 -48.51
CA GLU A 220 13.47 19.34 -48.01
C GLU A 220 13.98 19.89 -46.67
N ALA A 221 14.07 21.22 -46.55
CA ALA A 221 14.44 21.88 -45.29
C ALA A 221 13.43 21.59 -44.17
N GLU A 222 12.12 21.68 -44.45
CA GLU A 222 11.05 21.32 -43.50
C GLU A 222 11.16 19.85 -43.05
N ALA A 223 11.43 18.93 -43.99
CA ALA A 223 11.62 17.51 -43.68
C ALA A 223 12.85 17.25 -42.79
N ILE A 224 13.94 17.98 -43.00
CA ILE A 224 15.14 17.88 -42.15
C ILE A 224 14.84 18.38 -40.72
N VAL A 225 14.14 19.51 -40.58
CA VAL A 225 13.75 20.04 -39.27
C VAL A 225 12.87 19.04 -38.53
N GLU A 226 11.88 18.46 -39.20
CA GLU A 226 10.99 17.46 -38.60
C GLU A 226 11.75 16.21 -38.14
N ASP A 227 12.68 15.70 -38.96
CA ASP A 227 13.54 14.57 -38.61
C ASP A 227 14.41 14.87 -37.37
N LYS A 228 15.01 16.06 -37.28
CA LYS A 228 15.82 16.46 -36.12
C LYS A 228 14.99 16.68 -34.86
N CYS A 229 13.79 17.25 -34.97
CA CYS A 229 12.87 17.39 -33.84
C CYS A 229 12.42 16.03 -33.30
N ARG A 230 12.16 15.06 -34.19
CA ARG A 230 11.86 13.67 -33.80
C ARG A 230 13.03 13.06 -33.05
N LEU A 231 14.25 13.17 -33.58
CA LEU A 231 15.46 12.64 -32.93
C LEU A 231 15.68 13.23 -31.52
N LEU A 232 15.45 14.54 -31.35
CA LEU A 232 15.54 15.19 -30.03
C LEU A 232 14.49 14.65 -29.04
N THR A 233 13.30 14.33 -29.52
CA THR A 233 12.22 13.78 -28.68
C THR A 233 12.55 12.34 -28.26
N GLU A 234 13.09 11.53 -29.18
CA GLU A 234 13.56 10.17 -28.89
C GLU A 234 14.69 10.20 -27.84
N LEU A 235 15.68 11.09 -28.01
CA LEU A 235 16.80 11.24 -27.07
C LEU A 235 16.32 11.65 -25.66
N ASP A 236 15.36 12.57 -25.56
CA ASP A 236 14.79 13.00 -24.27
C ASP A 236 14.04 11.85 -23.58
N GLN A 237 13.34 11.02 -24.36
CA GLN A 237 12.66 9.84 -23.83
C GLN A 237 13.66 8.78 -23.34
N GLU A 238 14.72 8.50 -24.12
CA GLU A 238 15.78 7.57 -23.70
C GLU A 238 16.47 8.03 -22.42
N LEU A 239 16.75 9.33 -22.29
CA LEU A 239 17.36 9.90 -21.10
C LEU A 239 16.46 9.75 -19.86
N LYS A 240 15.15 9.98 -20.01
CA LYS A 240 14.16 9.76 -18.94
C LYS A 240 14.11 8.29 -18.52
N ASP A 241 14.09 7.38 -19.48
CA ASP A 241 14.04 5.95 -19.23
C ASP A 241 15.33 5.46 -18.54
N GLU A 242 16.50 5.94 -18.97
CA GLU A 242 17.78 5.62 -18.34
C GLU A 242 17.85 6.17 -16.91
N ALA A 243 17.42 7.41 -16.68
CA ALA A 243 17.38 8.00 -15.34
C ALA A 243 16.46 7.20 -14.41
N HIS A 244 15.29 6.77 -14.90
CA HIS A 244 14.38 5.92 -14.13
C HIS A 244 14.99 4.55 -13.83
N ARG A 245 15.62 3.92 -14.83
CA ARG A 245 16.29 2.62 -14.68
C ARG A 245 17.45 2.67 -13.70
N ALA A 246 18.29 3.70 -13.77
CA ALA A 246 19.39 3.93 -12.83
C ALA A 246 18.85 4.10 -11.39
N THR A 247 17.76 4.83 -11.23
CA THR A 247 17.10 5.02 -9.92
C THR A 247 16.58 3.69 -9.36
N LEU A 248 15.91 2.88 -10.17
CA LEU A 248 15.44 1.55 -9.78
C LEU A 248 16.59 0.61 -9.43
N LYS A 249 17.70 0.68 -10.17
CA LYS A 249 18.91 -0.09 -9.90
C LYS A 249 19.52 0.29 -8.54
N MET A 250 19.67 1.59 -8.26
CA MET A 250 20.17 2.05 -6.96
C MET A 250 19.28 1.57 -5.80
N MET A 251 17.95 1.64 -5.94
CA MET A 251 17.04 1.11 -4.91
C MET A 251 17.22 -0.40 -4.73
N ARG A 252 17.30 -1.17 -5.82
CA ARG A 252 17.51 -2.62 -5.76
C ARG A 252 18.83 -2.98 -5.10
N ASP A 253 19.92 -2.31 -5.45
CA ASP A 253 21.25 -2.58 -4.89
C ASP A 253 21.29 -2.28 -3.38
N LEU A 254 20.52 -1.27 -2.92
CA LEU A 254 20.33 -0.99 -1.49
C LEU A 254 19.52 -2.07 -0.75
N PHE A 255 18.57 -2.72 -1.40
CA PHE A 255 17.72 -3.77 -0.79
C PHE A 255 18.28 -5.18 -0.93
N ASN A 256 19.25 -5.41 -1.82
CA ASN A 256 19.85 -6.72 -2.08
C ASN A 256 21.30 -6.85 -1.56
N SER A 257 21.82 -5.86 -0.83
CA SER A 257 23.11 -5.94 -0.15
C SER A 257 22.93 -6.50 1.27
N ASP A 258 22.60 -7.79 1.37
CA ASP A 258 22.68 -8.62 2.58
C ASP A 258 23.86 -9.60 2.46
#